data_AF-A0A0F9S7M1-F1
#
_entry.id   AF-A0A0F9S7M1-F1
#
_cell.length_a   1.000
_cell.length_b   1.000
_cell.length_c   1.000
_cell.angle_alpha   90.00
_cell.angle_beta   90.00
_cell.angle_gamma   90.00
#
_symmetry.space_group_name_H-M   'P 1'
#
loop_
_entity.id
_entity.type
_entity.pdbx_description
1 polymer ?
#
loop_
_entity_poly.entity_id
_entity_poly.type
_entity_poly.pdbx_seq_one_letter_code
_entity_poly.pdbx_strand_id
1 'polypeptide(L)'
;MKKFKLDLSEYSVTVQVPVTKEDEKTGKEVRELEDKIEVYPLRDNISIWLRSMGIFKSAEDIAEAVSVAKQIRDCTADSIELDERETGVLKQALNRLVELTAEGKVSPGLGGEVHEEAIVRVVKMEEVK
;
A
#
# COMPACT_ATOMS: atom_id res chain seq x y z
N MET A 1 2.32 -25.71 -9.28
CA MET A 1 2.68 -24.67 -8.29
C MET A 1 1.41 -23.92 -7.96
N LYS A 2 1.16 -23.62 -6.69
CA LYS A 2 -0.04 -22.86 -6.31
C LYS A 2 0.04 -21.44 -6.83
N LYS A 3 -1.11 -20.86 -7.18
CA LYS A 3 -1.24 -19.47 -7.58
C LYS A 3 -2.28 -18.78 -6.70
N PHE A 4 -2.08 -17.50 -6.49
CA PHE A 4 -2.93 -16.66 -5.66
C PHE A 4 -3.32 -15.43 -6.46
N LYS A 5 -4.59 -15.03 -6.37
CA LYS A 5 -5.10 -13.85 -7.06
C LYS A 5 -5.05 -12.65 -6.12
N LEU A 6 -4.28 -11.64 -6.52
CA LEU A 6 -4.27 -10.32 -5.90
C LEU A 6 -5.26 -9.40 -6.64
N ASP A 7 -6.24 -8.87 -5.91
CA ASP A 7 -7.17 -7.87 -6.42
C ASP A 7 -6.52 -6.48 -6.44
N LEU A 8 -6.47 -5.87 -7.63
CA LEU A 8 -5.91 -4.57 -7.94
C LEU A 8 -6.98 -3.56 -8.40
N SER A 9 -8.27 -3.89 -8.25
CA SER A 9 -9.38 -2.99 -8.58
C SER A 9 -9.27 -1.67 -7.82
N GLU A 10 -9.62 -0.57 -8.48
CA GLU A 10 -9.59 0.75 -7.85
C GLU A 10 -10.63 0.86 -6.73
N TYR A 11 -10.27 1.58 -5.67
CA TYR A 11 -11.19 1.95 -4.60
C TYR A 11 -10.83 3.34 -4.08
N SER A 12 -11.82 4.02 -3.50
CA SER A 12 -11.64 5.35 -2.95
C SER A 12 -11.45 5.30 -1.44
N VAL A 13 -10.69 6.25 -0.93
CA VAL A 13 -10.47 6.49 0.49
C VAL A 13 -10.77 7.94 0.83
N THR A 14 -11.15 8.19 2.07
CA THR A 14 -11.27 9.54 2.61
C THR A 14 -9.96 9.89 3.30
N VAL A 15 -9.37 11.01 2.91
CA VAL A 15 -8.15 11.55 3.52
C VAL A 15 -8.39 12.96 4.03
N GLN A 16 -7.70 13.34 5.11
CA GLN A 16 -7.72 14.70 5.60
C GLN A 16 -6.63 15.51 4.92
N VAL A 17 -7.02 16.57 4.21
CA VAL A 17 -6.10 17.49 3.55
C VAL A 17 -6.11 18.86 4.20
N PRO A 18 -4.95 19.51 4.37
CA PRO A 18 -4.91 20.88 4.86
C PRO A 18 -5.43 21.84 3.78
N VAL A 19 -6.48 22.57 4.12
CA VAL A 19 -7.02 23.66 3.31
C VAL A 19 -6.76 24.99 4.03
N THR A 20 -6.53 26.05 3.26
CA THR A 20 -6.42 27.40 3.80
C THR A 20 -7.73 28.12 3.54
N LYS A 21 -8.38 28.58 4.62
CA LYS A 21 -9.62 29.35 4.55
C LYS A 21 -9.43 30.71 5.21
N GLU A 22 -10.24 31.68 4.84
CA GLU A 22 -10.28 32.96 5.52
C GLU A 22 -11.32 32.90 6.65
N ASP A 23 -10.91 33.23 7.88
CA ASP A 23 -11.83 33.36 9.01
C ASP A 23 -12.75 34.57 8.78
N GLU A 24 -14.04 34.31 8.64
CA GLU A 24 -15.05 35.33 8.30
C GLU A 24 -15.17 36.47 9.33
N LYS A 25 -14.68 36.28 10.56
CA LYS A 25 -14.76 37.28 11.65
C LYS A 25 -13.51 38.14 11.74
N THR A 26 -12.36 37.60 11.33
CA THR A 26 -11.05 38.24 11.54
C THR A 26 -10.29 38.53 10.26
N GLY A 27 -10.74 38.00 9.10
CA GLY A 27 -10.08 38.15 7.80
C GLY A 27 -8.70 37.49 7.73
N LYS A 28 -8.40 36.56 8.65
CA LYS A 28 -7.10 35.88 8.73
C LYS A 28 -7.16 34.52 8.06
N GLU A 29 -6.08 34.15 7.38
CA GLU A 29 -5.90 32.78 6.88
C GLU A 29 -5.78 31.80 8.05
N VAL A 30 -6.65 30.80 8.07
CA VAL A 30 -6.65 29.67 9.00
C VAL A 30 -6.44 28.39 8.20
N ARG A 31 -5.60 27.51 8.72
CA ARG A 31 -5.43 26.15 8.17
C ARG A 31 -6.40 25.21 8.86
N GLU A 32 -7.29 24.61 8.10
CA GLU A 32 -8.23 23.58 8.56
C GLU A 32 -7.93 22.26 7.85
N LEU A 33 -8.36 21.15 8.45
CA LEU A 33 -8.37 19.86 7.79
C LEU A 33 -9.76 19.63 7.22
N GLU A 34 -9.85 19.26 5.95
CA GLU A 34 -11.08 18.83 5.31
C GLU A 34 -10.96 17.42 4.77
N ASP A 35 -12.07 16.70 4.80
CA ASP A 35 -12.18 15.39 4.19
C ASP A 35 -12.21 15.53 2.68
N LYS A 36 -11.34 14.77 2.02
CA LYS A 36 -11.27 14.66 0.57
C LYS A 36 -11.31 13.19 0.19
N ILE A 37 -12.17 12.87 -0.78
CA ILE A 37 -12.20 11.53 -1.37
C ILE A 37 -11.16 11.47 -2.49
N GLU A 38 -10.28 10.49 -2.45
CA GLU A 38 -9.31 10.23 -3.51
C GLU A 38 -9.20 8.73 -3.82
N VAL A 39 -8.72 8.41 -5.03
CA VAL A 39 -8.45 7.03 -5.42
C VAL A 39 -7.18 6.57 -4.72
N TYR A 40 -7.26 5.44 -4.01
CA TYR A 40 -6.10 4.88 -3.33
C TYR A 40 -5.10 4.35 -4.37
N PRO A 41 -3.82 4.79 -4.35
CA PRO A 41 -2.83 4.38 -5.34
C PRO A 41 -2.27 2.97 -5.01
N LEU A 42 -3.13 1.94 -5.12
CA LEU A 42 -2.87 0.58 -4.66
C LEU A 42 -1.60 -0.03 -5.26
N ARG A 43 -1.49 0.00 -6.60
CA ARG A 43 -0.35 -0.58 -7.32
C ARG A 43 0.97 0.09 -6.93
N ASP A 44 0.97 1.42 -6.81
CA ASP A 44 2.15 2.18 -6.43
C ASP A 44 2.55 1.90 -4.98
N ASN A 45 1.58 1.87 -4.06
CA ASN A 45 1.83 1.57 -2.66
C ASN A 45 2.43 0.16 -2.49
N ILE A 46 1.83 -0.87 -3.11
CA ILE A 46 2.39 -2.22 -3.06
C ILE A 46 3.79 -2.27 -3.69
N SER A 47 4.00 -1.58 -4.82
CA SER A 47 5.31 -1.49 -5.48
C SER A 47 6.35 -0.80 -4.59
N ILE A 48 5.97 0.21 -3.81
CA ILE A 48 6.83 0.87 -2.83
C ILE A 48 7.13 -0.08 -1.68
N TRP A 49 6.14 -0.80 -1.14
CA TRP A 49 6.33 -1.73 -0.03
C TRP A 49 7.39 -2.80 -0.32
N LEU A 50 7.31 -3.41 -1.50
CA LEU A 50 8.25 -4.41 -1.98
C LEU A 50 9.67 -3.86 -2.23
N ARG A 51 9.81 -2.54 -2.43
CA ARG A 51 11.10 -1.89 -2.70
C ARG A 51 11.65 -1.10 -1.52
N SER A 52 10.94 -1.11 -0.39
CA SER A 52 11.37 -0.42 0.83
C SER A 52 12.69 -0.98 1.34
N MET A 53 13.58 -0.10 1.76
CA MET A 53 14.87 -0.48 2.32
C MET A 53 14.71 -1.21 3.66
N GLY A 54 15.56 -2.19 3.93
CA GLY A 54 15.58 -2.90 5.21
C GLY A 54 14.45 -3.92 5.39
N ILE A 55 13.67 -4.21 4.35
CA ILE A 55 12.64 -5.24 4.34
C ILE A 55 13.25 -6.64 4.15
N PHE A 56 14.09 -6.77 3.12
CA PHE A 56 14.71 -8.03 2.73
C PHE A 56 16.21 -8.03 3.06
N LYS A 57 16.75 -9.20 3.38
CA LYS A 57 18.15 -9.37 3.82
C LYS A 57 19.03 -10.11 2.81
N SER A 58 18.43 -10.80 1.84
CA SER A 58 19.13 -11.56 0.81
C SER A 58 18.97 -10.91 -0.56
N ALA A 59 19.96 -11.06 -1.43
CA ALA A 59 19.88 -10.57 -2.81
C ALA A 59 18.78 -11.28 -3.62
N GLU A 60 18.53 -12.55 -3.34
CA GLU A 60 17.48 -13.36 -3.98
C GLU A 60 16.08 -12.82 -3.63
N ASP A 61 15.81 -12.53 -2.35
CA ASP A 61 14.53 -11.93 -1.94
C ASP A 61 14.36 -10.52 -2.53
N ILE A 62 15.43 -9.73 -2.59
CA ILE A 62 15.39 -8.40 -3.21
C ILE A 62 15.08 -8.50 -4.71
N ALA A 63 15.72 -9.42 -5.42
CA ALA A 63 15.49 -9.62 -6.85
C ALA A 63 14.03 -10.03 -7.12
N GLU A 64 13.51 -10.97 -6.33
CA GLU A 64 12.12 -11.41 -6.38
C GLU A 64 11.16 -10.24 -6.10
N ALA A 65 11.38 -9.50 -5.01
CA ALA A 65 10.52 -8.38 -4.63
C ALA A 65 10.51 -7.27 -5.68
N VAL A 66 11.65 -6.94 -6.28
CA VAL A 66 11.75 -5.95 -7.37
C VAL A 66 11.05 -6.46 -8.64
N SER A 67 11.14 -7.75 -8.95
CA SER A 67 10.42 -8.38 -10.05
C SER A 67 8.90 -8.25 -9.85
N VAL A 68 8.37 -8.68 -8.70
CA VAL A 68 6.95 -8.57 -8.35
C VAL A 68 6.49 -7.12 -8.32
N ALA A 69 7.29 -6.20 -7.78
CA ALA A 69 6.98 -4.77 -7.73
C ALA A 69 6.83 -4.16 -9.13
N LYS A 70 7.62 -4.63 -10.10
CA LYS A 70 7.51 -4.24 -11.50
C LYS A 70 6.24 -4.83 -12.12
N GLN A 71 5.97 -6.12 -11.93
CA GLN A 71 4.78 -6.77 -12.46
C GLN A 71 3.48 -6.08 -12.00
N ILE A 72 3.37 -5.77 -10.71
CA ILE A 72 2.19 -5.10 -10.13
C ILE A 72 2.02 -3.69 -10.67
N ARG A 73 3.10 -2.91 -10.76
CA ARG A 73 3.06 -1.53 -11.27
C ARG A 73 2.67 -1.50 -12.75
N ASP A 74 3.18 -2.44 -13.54
CA ASP A 74 2.97 -2.50 -14.99
C ASP A 74 1.65 -3.24 -15.35
N CYS A 75 0.93 -3.81 -14.36
CA CYS A 75 -0.32 -4.53 -14.56
C CYS A 75 -1.50 -3.58 -14.84
N THR A 76 -2.11 -3.71 -16.02
CA THR A 76 -3.28 -2.93 -16.44
C THR A 76 -4.62 -3.57 -16.08
N ALA A 77 -4.63 -4.83 -15.63
CA ALA A 77 -5.83 -5.53 -15.20
C ALA A 77 -6.15 -5.27 -13.73
N ASP A 78 -7.41 -5.44 -13.34
CA ASP A 78 -7.87 -5.35 -11.95
C ASP A 78 -7.43 -6.51 -11.07
N SER A 79 -6.62 -7.43 -11.58
CA SER A 79 -6.02 -8.48 -10.77
C SER A 79 -4.76 -9.03 -11.41
N ILE A 80 -3.90 -9.60 -10.58
CA ILE A 80 -2.72 -10.35 -11.01
C ILE A 80 -2.68 -11.69 -10.28
N GLU A 81 -2.23 -12.73 -10.98
CA GLU A 81 -1.92 -14.02 -10.36
C GLU A 81 -0.45 -14.04 -9.96
N LEU A 82 -0.18 -14.31 -8.69
CA LEU A 82 1.16 -14.48 -8.14
C LEU A 82 1.34 -15.95 -7.76
N ASP A 83 2.53 -16.49 -7.97
CA ASP A 83 2.86 -17.79 -7.43
C ASP A 83 3.10 -17.76 -5.90
N GLU A 84 3.39 -18.93 -5.32
CA GLU A 84 3.65 -19.07 -3.89
C GLU A 84 4.87 -18.27 -3.41
N ARG A 85 5.92 -18.17 -4.23
CA ARG A 85 7.14 -17.44 -3.89
C ARG A 85 6.90 -15.93 -3.95
N GLU A 86 6.27 -15.46 -5.02
CA GLU A 86 5.89 -14.06 -5.23
C GLU A 86 4.93 -13.58 -4.12
N THR A 87 3.93 -14.40 -3.79
CA THR A 87 3.01 -14.16 -2.66
C THR A 87 3.75 -14.10 -1.33
N GLY A 88 4.73 -14.98 -1.13
CA GLY A 88 5.56 -15.03 0.07
C GLY A 88 6.34 -13.74 0.29
N VAL A 89 7.04 -13.22 -0.73
CA VAL A 89 7.81 -11.98 -0.61
C VAL A 89 6.92 -10.77 -0.38
N LEU A 90 5.73 -10.71 -1.00
CA LEU A 90 4.77 -9.64 -0.78
C LEU A 90 4.25 -9.63 0.67
N LYS A 91 3.87 -10.79 1.20
CA LYS A 91 3.45 -10.91 2.61
C LYS A 91 4.58 -10.60 3.58
N GLN A 92 5.82 -10.98 3.26
CA GLN A 92 6.99 -10.61 4.06
C GLN A 92 7.19 -9.09 4.10
N ALA A 93 7.07 -8.41 2.96
CA ALA A 93 7.17 -6.94 2.91
C ALA A 93 6.11 -6.26 3.77
N LEU A 94 4.86 -6.70 3.62
CA LEU A 94 3.74 -6.20 4.42
C LEU A 94 3.98 -6.40 5.92
N ASN A 95 4.30 -7.63 6.34
CA ASN A 95 4.55 -7.95 7.75
C ASN A 95 5.66 -7.07 8.34
N ARG A 96 6.76 -6.89 7.60
CA ARG A 96 7.87 -6.08 8.09
C ARG A 96 7.51 -4.60 8.22
N LEU A 97 6.70 -4.07 7.32
CA LEU A 97 6.20 -2.69 7.41
C LEU A 97 5.24 -2.50 8.59
N VAL A 98 4.39 -3.50 8.88
CA VAL A 98 3.54 -3.50 10.07
C VAL A 98 4.38 -3.49 11.36
N GLU A 99 5.41 -4.33 11.44
CA GLU A 99 6.35 -4.33 12.58
C GLU A 99 7.02 -2.97 12.76
N LEU A 100 7.58 -2.41 11.67
CA LEU A 100 8.25 -1.11 11.72
C LEU A 100 7.29 0.03 12.12
N THR A 101 6.02 -0.07 11.72
CA THR A 101 4.97 0.87 12.13
C THR A 101 4.67 0.76 13.61
N ALA A 102 4.52 -0.47 14.13
CA ALA A 102 4.35 -0.71 15.56
C ALA A 102 5.55 -0.23 16.39
N GLU A 103 6.76 -0.28 15.82
CA GLU A 103 7.99 0.28 16.40
C GLU A 103 8.12 1.82 16.25
N GLY A 104 7.19 2.48 15.55
CA GLY A 104 7.23 3.92 15.30
C GLY A 104 8.32 4.37 14.31
N LYS A 105 8.84 3.46 13.49
CA LYS A 105 9.97 3.69 12.58
C LYS A 105 9.56 4.02 11.14
N VAL A 106 8.27 3.98 10.83
CA VAL A 106 7.70 4.33 9.52
C VAL A 106 6.70 5.46 9.71
N SER A 107 6.84 6.52 8.91
CA SER A 107 5.95 7.69 8.92
C SER A 107 5.65 8.13 7.49
N PRO A 108 4.37 8.25 7.08
CA PRO A 108 3.20 7.79 7.82
C PRO A 108 3.24 6.26 7.99
N GLY A 109 2.86 5.77 9.16
CA GLY A 109 2.83 4.34 9.46
C GLY A 109 1.86 3.57 8.56
N LEU A 110 2.09 2.28 8.38
CA LEU A 110 1.16 1.39 7.67
C LEU A 110 -0.02 1.00 8.59
N GLY A 111 -1.24 1.34 8.18
CA GLY A 111 -2.46 1.09 8.94
C GLY A 111 -3.49 2.21 8.77
N GLY A 112 -4.54 2.19 9.59
CA GLY A 112 -5.64 3.15 9.50
C GLY A 112 -6.54 2.94 8.28
N GLU A 113 -7.63 3.70 8.23
CA GLU A 113 -8.69 3.59 7.22
C GLU A 113 -8.15 3.73 5.78
N VAL A 114 -7.06 4.47 5.59
CA VAL A 114 -6.43 4.67 4.28
C VAL A 114 -5.81 3.38 3.72
N HIS A 115 -5.27 2.50 4.57
CA HIS A 115 -4.51 1.32 4.15
C HIS A 115 -5.24 -0.01 4.37
N GLU A 116 -6.36 -0.03 5.09
CA GLU A 116 -7.02 -1.26 5.55
C GLU A 116 -7.37 -2.23 4.41
N GLU A 117 -7.97 -1.72 3.33
CA GLU A 117 -8.42 -2.54 2.21
C GLU A 117 -7.23 -3.15 1.46
N ALA A 118 -6.16 -2.37 1.23
CA ALA A 118 -4.93 -2.87 0.61
C ALA A 118 -4.29 -4.00 1.44
N ILE A 119 -4.25 -3.84 2.77
CA ILE A 119 -3.73 -4.85 3.69
C ILE A 119 -4.58 -6.13 3.60
N VAL A 120 -5.91 -6.00 3.63
CA VAL A 120 -6.84 -7.13 3.53
C VAL A 120 -6.64 -7.89 2.22
N ARG A 121 -6.57 -7.20 1.08
CA ARG A 121 -6.38 -7.81 -0.24
C ARG A 121 -5.08 -8.60 -0.35
N VAL A 122 -3.98 -8.10 0.23
CA VAL A 122 -2.69 -8.81 0.24
C VAL A 122 -2.74 -10.03 1.17
N VAL A 123 -3.32 -9.90 2.37
CA VAL A 123 -3.34 -11.00 3.33
C VAL A 123 -4.29 -12.12 2.89
N LYS A 124 -5.47 -11.76 2.36
CA LYS A 124 -6.57 -12.66 2.00
C LYS A 124 -6.65 -13.00 0.51
N MET A 125 -5.54 -12.93 -0.23
CA MET A 125 -5.50 -13.40 -1.62
C MET A 125 -6.06 -14.82 -1.76
N GLU A 126 -6.92 -15.04 -2.76
CA GLU A 126 -7.58 -16.32 -2.99
C GLU A 126 -6.68 -17.27 -3.79
N GLU A 127 -6.63 -18.54 -3.42
CA GLU A 127 -5.93 -19.58 -4.21
C GLU A 127 -6.71 -19.83 -5.52
N VAL A 128 -6.03 -19.70 -6.64
CA VAL A 128 -6.57 -19.98 -7.98
C VAL A 128 -6.56 -21.49 -8.20
N LYS A 129 -7.72 -22.05 -8.58
CA LYS A 129 -7.92 -23.48 -8.83
C LYS A 129 -7.47 -23.90 -10.22
#